data_AF-A0A239QY99-F1
#
_entry.id   AF-A0A239QY99-F1
#
_cell.length_a   1.000
_cell.length_b   1.000
_cell.length_c   1.000
_cell.angle_alpha   90.00
_cell.angle_beta   90.00
_cell.angle_gamma   90.00
#
_symmetry.space_group_name_H-M   'P 1'
#
loop_
_entity.id
_entity.type
_entity.pdbx_description
1 polymer ?
#
loop_
_entity_poly.entity_id
_entity_poly.type
_entity_poly.pdbx_seq_one_letter_code
_entity_poly.pdbx_strand_id
1 'polypeptide(L)'
;MKKLSILAVAAIVFAACGGNKSANNAEEADTLKSFEQEQIEASIKMHFDSIAAEFSKMEQPAFVKETNNGITLTKEEKQVKPTYLLSAGVAEEATTLAEKYRVLSALNVDKRIAALYEMPVEDYEKAITKLAADIDDPSFKALDNTGSIFETSQALYTAMDENGRINYFWQIASAALIEQLYIVSQNQDKFLSSFTDETAANVTFRIILILDATNRLSLYDPEIAPVAEALTPLEHLNATTVEELKAQMSEMKDEILAARKALINK
;
A
#
# COMPACT_ATOMS: atom_id res chain seq x y z
N MET A 1 17.09 -25.90 -20.37
CA MET A 1 16.72 -25.55 -18.98
C MET A 1 16.89 -24.05 -18.81
N LYS A 2 15.82 -23.26 -18.87
CA LYS A 2 15.82 -21.82 -18.51
C LYS A 2 15.18 -21.70 -17.11
N LYS A 3 15.64 -20.76 -16.29
CA LYS A 3 15.24 -20.65 -14.87
C LYS A 3 13.95 -19.84 -14.71
N LEU A 4 13.14 -20.21 -13.72
CA LEU A 4 11.90 -19.53 -13.29
C LEU A 4 12.19 -18.27 -12.45
N SER A 5 13.17 -17.46 -12.86
CA SER A 5 13.69 -16.33 -12.07
C SER A 5 13.09 -14.97 -12.46
N ILE A 6 11.80 -14.95 -12.83
CA ILE A 6 10.97 -13.75 -13.01
C ILE A 6 9.58 -14.09 -12.47
N LEU A 7 9.46 -14.14 -11.14
CA LEU A 7 8.21 -14.29 -10.40
C LEU A 7 8.28 -13.42 -9.13
N ALA A 8 8.50 -12.12 -9.35
CA ALA A 8 8.13 -11.13 -8.36
C ALA A 8 6.60 -11.08 -8.31
N VAL A 9 5.99 -11.94 -7.47
CA VAL A 9 4.54 -12.10 -7.36
C VAL A 9 3.90 -10.81 -6.85
N ALA A 10 3.46 -9.98 -7.80
CA ALA A 10 2.17 -9.31 -7.69
C ALA A 10 1.08 -10.40 -7.46
N ALA A 11 0.15 -10.17 -6.52
CA ALA A 11 -0.71 -11.23 -5.96
C ALA A 11 -1.83 -11.75 -6.92
N ILE A 12 -2.78 -12.63 -6.51
CA ILE A 12 -3.69 -13.42 -7.42
C ILE A 12 -5.05 -13.87 -6.75
N VAL A 13 -6.08 -14.36 -7.51
CA VAL A 13 -7.30 -15.28 -7.22
C VAL A 13 -8.71 -14.57 -7.25
N PHE A 14 -9.95 -14.88 -6.65
CA PHE A 14 -11.35 -14.16 -6.51
C PHE A 14 -12.27 -14.47 -5.26
N ALA A 15 -13.24 -13.67 -4.72
CA ALA A 15 -14.04 -12.42 -5.04
C ALA A 15 -14.66 -11.68 -3.79
N ALA A 16 -14.99 -10.35 -3.79
CA ALA A 16 -15.94 -9.67 -2.83
C ALA A 16 -16.51 -8.27 -3.27
N CYS A 17 -17.84 -8.07 -3.23
CA CYS A 17 -18.52 -6.75 -3.31
C CYS A 17 -19.82 -6.78 -2.47
N GLY A 18 -20.04 -5.78 -1.60
CA GLY A 18 -20.98 -5.85 -0.46
C GLY A 18 -22.46 -5.63 -0.80
N GLY A 19 -23.18 -6.67 -1.23
CA GLY A 19 -24.65 -6.67 -1.32
C GLY A 19 -25.27 -7.77 -0.44
N ASN A 20 -26.16 -7.40 0.48
CA ASN A 20 -26.83 -8.36 1.38
C ASN A 20 -27.75 -9.34 0.63
N LYS A 21 -27.22 -10.48 0.20
CA LYS A 21 -27.98 -11.63 -0.30
C LYS A 21 -27.87 -12.81 0.66
N SER A 22 -28.70 -12.79 1.71
CA SER A 22 -29.03 -14.00 2.46
C SER A 22 -29.70 -15.00 1.50
N ALA A 23 -29.15 -16.22 1.43
CA ALA A 23 -29.40 -17.17 0.35
C ALA A 23 -30.75 -17.92 0.42
N ASN A 24 -31.83 -17.23 0.80
CA ASN A 24 -33.17 -17.81 0.96
C ASN A 24 -34.34 -16.96 0.45
N ASN A 25 -34.11 -15.71 0.01
CA ASN A 25 -35.12 -14.91 -0.67
C ASN A 25 -34.78 -14.80 -2.17
N ALA A 26 -35.54 -15.49 -3.00
CA ALA A 26 -35.58 -15.25 -4.44
C ALA A 26 -36.70 -14.24 -4.76
N GLU A 27 -36.49 -13.50 -5.85
CA GLU A 27 -37.43 -12.53 -6.45
C GLU A 27 -37.66 -11.22 -5.65
N GLU A 28 -38.03 -10.16 -6.39
CA GLU A 28 -38.39 -8.80 -5.95
C GLU A 28 -37.40 -7.98 -5.07
N ALA A 29 -36.36 -7.39 -5.70
CA ALA A 29 -35.74 -6.13 -5.24
C ALA A 29 -34.83 -5.47 -6.32
N ASP A 30 -35.35 -5.22 -7.54
CA ASP A 30 -34.62 -4.40 -8.54
C ASP A 30 -34.92 -2.91 -8.31
N THR A 31 -34.37 -2.36 -7.22
CA THR A 31 -34.61 -0.97 -6.82
C THR A 31 -33.66 -0.03 -7.55
N LEU A 32 -34.20 0.71 -8.52
CA LEU A 32 -33.58 1.88 -9.15
C LEU A 32 -32.90 2.77 -8.08
N LYS A 33 -31.60 3.08 -8.27
CA LYS A 33 -30.91 4.07 -7.45
C LYS A 33 -31.56 5.44 -7.65
N SER A 34 -31.50 6.32 -6.64
CA SER A 34 -31.92 7.70 -6.85
C SER A 34 -30.88 8.43 -7.70
N PHE A 35 -31.33 9.35 -8.56
CA PHE A 35 -30.46 10.20 -9.37
C PHE A 35 -29.46 11.01 -8.52
N GLU A 36 -29.83 11.33 -7.27
CA GLU A 36 -28.93 11.96 -6.29
C GLU A 36 -27.85 10.99 -5.81
N GLN A 37 -28.19 9.72 -5.54
CA GLN A 37 -27.22 8.68 -5.20
C GLN A 37 -26.28 8.40 -6.39
N GLU A 38 -26.80 8.33 -7.61
CA GLU A 38 -25.98 8.15 -8.82
C GLU A 38 -25.00 9.31 -9.04
N GLN A 39 -25.41 10.56 -8.78
CA GLN A 39 -24.50 11.71 -8.80
C GLN A 39 -23.44 11.67 -7.69
N ILE A 40 -23.81 11.26 -6.48
CA ILE A 40 -22.88 11.12 -5.36
C ILE A 40 -21.84 10.03 -5.69
N GLU A 41 -22.28 8.86 -6.14
CA GLU A 41 -21.39 7.76 -6.55
C GLU A 41 -20.48 8.18 -7.72
N ALA A 42 -21.01 8.84 -8.76
CA ALA A 42 -20.22 9.32 -9.89
C ALA A 42 -19.21 10.41 -9.49
N SER A 43 -19.58 11.36 -8.63
CA SER A 43 -18.67 12.40 -8.12
C SER A 43 -17.58 11.81 -7.22
N ILE A 44 -17.91 10.80 -6.41
CA ILE A 44 -16.96 10.07 -5.58
C ILE A 44 -15.99 9.28 -6.47
N LYS A 45 -16.49 8.63 -7.54
CA LYS A 45 -15.64 7.90 -8.49
C LYS A 45 -14.70 8.82 -9.27
N MET A 46 -15.21 9.91 -9.83
CA MET A 46 -14.38 10.91 -10.52
C MET A 46 -13.28 11.48 -9.61
N HIS A 47 -13.58 11.63 -8.32
CA HIS A 47 -12.62 12.05 -7.32
C HIS A 47 -11.52 11.00 -7.10
N PHE A 48 -11.87 9.73 -6.85
CA PHE A 48 -10.87 8.65 -6.71
C PHE A 48 -10.06 8.43 -7.99
N ASP A 49 -10.68 8.50 -9.18
CA ASP A 49 -9.99 8.36 -10.46
C ASP A 49 -8.95 9.48 -10.65
N SER A 50 -9.29 10.70 -10.23
CA SER A 50 -8.36 11.84 -10.20
C SER A 50 -7.24 11.65 -9.17
N ILE A 51 -7.55 11.17 -7.96
CA ILE A 51 -6.54 10.84 -6.94
C ILE A 51 -5.57 9.79 -7.49
N ALA A 52 -6.07 8.68 -8.04
CA ALA A 52 -5.25 7.59 -8.55
C ALA A 52 -4.38 8.00 -9.75
N ALA A 53 -4.94 8.81 -10.65
CA ALA A 53 -4.22 9.33 -11.80
C ALA A 53 -3.08 10.29 -11.40
N GLU A 54 -3.15 10.99 -10.27
CA GLU A 54 -2.03 11.78 -9.75
C GLU A 54 -1.09 10.96 -8.85
N PHE A 55 -1.64 10.18 -7.91
CA PHE A 55 -0.90 9.29 -6.99
C PHE A 55 0.08 8.35 -7.69
N SER A 56 -0.32 7.82 -8.84
CA SER A 56 0.52 6.93 -9.65
C SER A 56 1.73 7.66 -10.26
N LYS A 57 1.57 8.92 -10.69
CA LYS A 57 2.62 9.74 -11.34
C LYS A 57 3.72 10.20 -10.39
N MET A 58 3.42 10.31 -9.09
CA MET A 58 4.31 10.89 -8.09
C MET A 58 5.60 10.08 -7.92
N GLU A 59 6.70 10.80 -7.63
CA GLU A 59 7.94 10.17 -7.20
C GLU A 59 7.73 9.34 -5.93
N GLN A 60 8.04 8.04 -6.00
CA GLN A 60 8.11 7.17 -4.82
C GLN A 60 9.52 7.20 -4.19
N PRO A 61 9.67 6.82 -2.90
CA PRO A 61 10.98 6.78 -2.25
C PRO A 61 12.02 5.96 -3.02
N ALA A 62 13.26 6.43 -3.08
CA ALA A 62 14.30 5.84 -3.94
C ALA A 62 14.73 4.41 -3.54
N PHE A 63 14.31 3.90 -2.38
CA PHE A 63 14.53 2.51 -1.97
C PHE A 63 13.41 1.54 -2.42
N VAL A 64 12.28 2.03 -2.95
CA VAL A 64 11.25 1.19 -3.59
C VAL A 64 11.30 1.22 -5.13
N LYS A 65 11.99 2.20 -5.73
CA LYS A 65 12.25 2.26 -7.19
C LYS A 65 13.09 1.06 -7.65
N GLU A 66 12.69 0.40 -8.74
CA GLU A 66 13.37 -0.80 -9.29
C GLU A 66 14.50 -0.48 -10.30
N THR A 67 14.90 0.79 -10.40
CA THR A 67 15.90 1.25 -11.38
C THR A 67 17.30 1.35 -10.76
N ASN A 68 18.33 1.35 -11.60
CA ASN A 68 19.74 1.52 -11.21
C ASN A 68 20.06 2.87 -10.51
N ASN A 69 19.08 3.77 -10.39
CA ASN A 69 19.19 5.04 -9.67
C ASN A 69 18.60 4.97 -8.24
N GLY A 70 18.23 3.76 -7.77
CA GLY A 70 17.77 3.55 -6.40
C GLY A 70 18.87 3.65 -5.34
N ILE A 71 18.47 3.65 -4.07
CA ILE A 71 19.42 3.72 -2.94
C ILE A 71 20.32 2.50 -2.93
N THR A 72 21.64 2.74 -2.86
CA THR A 72 22.67 1.71 -2.74
C THR A 72 23.34 1.79 -1.37
N LEU A 73 23.57 0.63 -0.75
CA LEU A 73 24.31 0.51 0.51
C LEU A 73 25.80 0.18 0.28
N THR A 74 26.68 0.74 1.10
CA THR A 74 28.10 0.35 1.15
C THR A 74 28.30 -1.04 1.78
N LYS A 75 29.52 -1.57 1.75
CA LYS A 75 29.84 -2.88 2.37
C LYS A 75 29.70 -2.85 3.89
N GLU A 76 29.88 -1.69 4.49
CA GLU A 76 29.83 -1.43 5.92
C GLU A 76 28.37 -1.29 6.37
N GLU A 77 27.57 -0.51 5.64
CA GLU A 77 26.12 -0.39 5.86
C GLU A 77 25.42 -1.76 5.74
N LYS A 78 25.81 -2.59 4.75
CA LYS A 78 25.29 -3.96 4.57
C LYS A 78 25.65 -4.95 5.69
N GLN A 79 26.57 -4.62 6.59
CA GLN A 79 26.85 -5.45 7.77
C GLN A 79 25.88 -5.15 8.93
N VAL A 80 25.32 -3.93 8.98
CA VAL A 80 24.33 -3.52 9.98
C VAL A 80 22.94 -3.97 9.54
N LYS A 81 22.63 -5.25 9.70
CA LYS A 81 21.32 -5.81 9.31
C LYS A 81 20.18 -5.15 10.11
N PRO A 82 19.09 -4.69 9.46
CA PRO A 82 17.95 -4.08 10.15
C PRO A 82 17.21 -5.10 11.02
N THR A 83 16.97 -4.74 12.28
CA THR A 83 16.23 -5.54 13.27
C THR A 83 14.74 -5.16 13.38
N TYR A 84 14.29 -4.21 12.54
CA TYR A 84 12.96 -3.58 12.61
C TYR A 84 11.98 -4.07 11.53
N LEU A 85 12.44 -4.84 10.55
CA LEU A 85 11.59 -5.48 9.53
C LEU A 85 10.66 -6.50 10.20
N LEU A 86 9.48 -6.71 9.61
CA LEU A 86 8.53 -7.74 10.02
C LEU A 86 9.14 -9.13 9.83
N SER A 87 8.90 -10.03 10.79
CA SER A 87 9.10 -11.46 10.54
C SER A 87 8.09 -11.94 9.51
N ALA A 88 8.52 -12.70 8.50
CA ALA A 88 7.63 -13.31 7.51
C ALA A 88 6.50 -14.17 8.14
N GLY A 89 6.66 -14.62 9.39
CA GLY A 89 5.63 -15.30 10.18
C GLY A 89 4.36 -14.48 10.47
N VAL A 90 4.41 -13.14 10.35
CA VAL A 90 3.22 -12.27 10.48
C VAL A 90 2.13 -12.61 9.44
N ALA A 91 2.50 -13.25 8.32
CA ALA A 91 1.56 -13.80 7.35
C ALA A 91 0.63 -14.89 7.93
N GLU A 92 0.96 -15.48 9.07
CA GLU A 92 0.14 -16.47 9.77
C GLU A 92 -0.75 -15.84 10.86
N GLU A 93 -0.48 -14.59 11.23
CA GLU A 93 -1.30 -13.77 12.16
C GLU A 93 -2.44 -13.04 11.41
N ALA A 94 -2.37 -12.93 10.08
CA ALA A 94 -3.35 -12.27 9.22
C ALA A 94 -4.64 -13.09 9.02
N THR A 95 -5.64 -12.88 9.89
CA THR A 95 -6.86 -13.70 9.91
C THR A 95 -7.91 -13.31 8.87
N THR A 96 -8.15 -12.01 8.69
CA THR A 96 -9.17 -11.45 7.80
C THR A 96 -8.60 -11.15 6.41
N LEU A 97 -9.46 -11.06 5.40
CA LEU A 97 -9.05 -10.68 4.04
C LEU A 97 -8.35 -9.30 4.03
N ALA A 98 -8.93 -8.33 4.75
CA ALA A 98 -8.36 -7.00 4.96
C ALA A 98 -6.95 -7.03 5.58
N GLU A 99 -6.74 -7.79 6.66
CA GLU A 99 -5.41 -7.96 7.28
C GLU A 99 -4.41 -8.58 6.29
N LYS A 100 -4.81 -9.62 5.54
CA LYS A 100 -3.92 -10.28 4.56
C LYS A 100 -3.44 -9.30 3.48
N TYR A 101 -4.31 -8.44 2.94
CA TYR A 101 -3.90 -7.40 1.96
C TYR A 101 -2.85 -6.43 2.54
N ARG A 102 -3.07 -5.96 3.78
CA ARG A 102 -2.15 -5.02 4.45
C ARG A 102 -0.79 -5.68 4.74
N VAL A 103 -0.81 -6.90 5.26
CA VAL A 103 0.40 -7.68 5.55
C VAL A 103 1.16 -8.06 4.27
N LEU A 104 0.46 -8.48 3.20
CA LEU A 104 1.04 -8.71 1.87
C LEU A 104 1.79 -7.47 1.35
N SER A 105 1.19 -6.31 1.53
CA SER A 105 1.75 -5.02 1.08
C SER A 105 3.03 -4.69 1.85
N ALA A 106 2.98 -4.73 3.19
CA ALA A 106 4.14 -4.43 4.04
C ALA A 106 5.30 -5.43 3.83
N LEU A 107 5.02 -6.73 3.77
CA LEU A 107 6.06 -7.74 3.51
C LEU A 107 6.73 -7.56 2.13
N ASN A 108 6.05 -6.99 1.13
CA ASN A 108 6.68 -6.64 -0.14
C ASN A 108 7.60 -5.42 -0.05
N VAL A 109 7.38 -4.49 0.89
CA VAL A 109 8.34 -3.41 1.20
C VAL A 109 9.53 -3.98 1.96
N ASP A 110 9.30 -4.75 3.03
CA ASP A 110 10.37 -5.33 3.85
C ASP A 110 11.26 -6.30 3.07
N LYS A 111 10.71 -7.09 2.14
CA LYS A 111 11.50 -7.93 1.22
C LYS A 111 12.47 -7.09 0.36
N ARG A 112 12.08 -5.88 -0.07
CA ARG A 112 12.98 -4.97 -0.82
C ARG A 112 14.12 -4.47 0.07
N ILE A 113 13.84 -4.14 1.34
CA ILE A 113 14.87 -3.75 2.31
C ILE A 113 15.79 -4.93 2.65
N ALA A 114 15.25 -6.12 2.91
CA ALA A 114 16.02 -7.33 3.15
C ALA A 114 16.99 -7.63 1.98
N ALA A 115 16.51 -7.54 0.74
CA ALA A 115 17.35 -7.68 -0.45
C ALA A 115 18.44 -6.59 -0.55
N LEU A 116 18.10 -5.32 -0.31
CA LEU A 116 19.04 -4.19 -0.30
C LEU A 116 20.18 -4.38 0.73
N TYR A 117 19.85 -4.91 1.91
CA TYR A 117 20.80 -5.25 2.98
C TYR A 117 21.48 -6.61 2.80
N GLU A 118 21.30 -7.34 1.68
CA GLU A 118 21.84 -8.69 1.46
C GLU A 118 21.49 -9.65 2.62
N MET A 119 20.19 -9.71 2.95
CA MET A 119 19.59 -10.71 3.85
C MET A 119 18.87 -11.79 3.02
N PRO A 120 18.65 -13.00 3.58
CA PRO A 120 17.77 -14.01 2.98
C PRO A 120 16.36 -13.45 2.75
N VAL A 121 15.72 -13.84 1.65
CA VAL A 121 14.39 -13.38 1.23
C VAL A 121 13.40 -14.51 1.00
N GLU A 122 13.85 -15.76 1.01
CA GLU A 122 13.11 -16.95 0.63
C GLU A 122 11.87 -17.18 1.50
N ASP A 123 11.89 -16.77 2.77
CA ASP A 123 10.73 -16.86 3.67
C ASP A 123 9.72 -15.73 3.45
N TYR A 124 10.18 -14.53 3.07
CA TYR A 124 9.28 -13.47 2.58
C TYR A 124 8.62 -13.90 1.26
N GLU A 125 9.36 -14.52 0.34
CA GLU A 125 8.82 -15.01 -0.93
C GLU A 125 7.75 -16.08 -0.72
N LYS A 126 7.97 -17.04 0.20
CA LYS A 126 6.96 -18.02 0.60
C LYS A 126 5.73 -17.35 1.22
N ALA A 127 5.93 -16.44 2.18
CA ALA A 127 4.85 -15.74 2.87
C ALA A 127 4.00 -14.89 1.91
N ILE A 128 4.62 -14.14 1.01
CA ILE A 128 3.96 -13.32 -0.01
C ILE A 128 3.22 -14.20 -1.02
N THR A 129 3.81 -15.32 -1.46
CA THR A 129 3.14 -16.26 -2.38
C THR A 129 1.96 -16.96 -1.72
N LYS A 130 2.09 -17.35 -0.45
CA LYS A 130 1.00 -17.90 0.37
C LYS A 130 -0.12 -16.87 0.53
N LEU A 131 0.19 -15.64 0.98
CA LEU A 131 -0.78 -14.56 1.11
C LEU A 131 -1.49 -14.25 -0.20
N ALA A 132 -0.78 -14.22 -1.33
CA ALA A 132 -1.40 -14.06 -2.64
C ALA A 132 -2.45 -15.14 -2.94
N ALA A 133 -2.14 -16.41 -2.68
CA ALA A 133 -3.08 -17.53 -2.85
C ALA A 133 -4.16 -17.62 -1.76
N ASP A 134 -3.92 -17.04 -0.58
CA ASP A 134 -4.85 -17.01 0.57
C ASP A 134 -5.78 -15.76 0.56
N ILE A 135 -5.52 -14.77 -0.30
CA ILE A 135 -6.30 -13.54 -0.50
C ILE A 135 -7.33 -13.70 -1.61
N ASP A 136 -6.88 -14.14 -2.79
CA ASP A 136 -7.68 -14.31 -3.99
C ASP A 136 -8.27 -12.97 -4.60
N ASP A 137 -7.60 -12.29 -5.57
CA ASP A 137 -8.09 -11.07 -6.33
C ASP A 137 -7.80 -10.91 -7.90
N PRO A 138 -8.82 -10.80 -8.80
CA PRO A 138 -8.57 -10.62 -10.65
C PRO A 138 -7.98 -9.29 -11.00
N SER A 139 -8.06 -8.37 -10.05
CA SER A 139 -7.43 -7.08 -10.15
C SER A 139 -5.92 -7.21 -10.34
N PHE A 140 -5.30 -8.16 -9.64
CA PHE A 140 -3.86 -8.37 -9.75
C PHE A 140 -3.41 -9.01 -11.08
N LYS A 141 -4.29 -9.66 -11.85
CA LYS A 141 -3.93 -10.18 -13.19
C LYS A 141 -3.61 -9.07 -14.20
N ALA A 142 -4.04 -7.84 -13.91
CA ALA A 142 -3.65 -6.67 -14.70
C ALA A 142 -2.14 -6.37 -14.61
N LEU A 143 -1.45 -6.91 -13.61
CA LEU A 143 -0.06 -6.56 -13.28
C LEU A 143 0.97 -7.35 -14.10
N ASP A 144 0.59 -8.53 -14.63
CA ASP A 144 1.40 -9.40 -15.50
C ASP A 144 2.00 -8.71 -16.74
N ASN A 145 1.43 -7.56 -17.14
CA ASN A 145 1.81 -6.81 -18.35
C ASN A 145 2.38 -5.41 -18.06
N THR A 146 2.64 -5.06 -16.78
CA THR A 146 3.11 -3.71 -16.40
C THR A 146 4.64 -3.61 -16.41
N GLY A 147 5.18 -2.52 -16.95
CA GLY A 147 6.63 -2.29 -17.11
C GLY A 147 7.24 -1.31 -16.10
N SER A 148 6.41 -0.66 -15.29
CA SER A 148 6.80 0.40 -14.35
C SER A 148 5.85 0.48 -13.17
N ILE A 149 6.33 1.01 -12.03
CA ILE A 149 5.53 1.15 -10.80
C ILE A 149 4.31 2.08 -11.02
N PHE A 150 4.40 3.06 -11.94
CA PHE A 150 3.26 3.87 -12.39
C PHE A 150 2.16 2.98 -13.00
N GLU A 151 2.51 2.18 -14.01
CA GLU A 151 1.59 1.25 -14.68
C GLU A 151 1.05 0.20 -13.70
N THR A 152 1.89 -0.37 -12.83
CA THR A 152 1.46 -1.33 -11.80
C THR A 152 0.45 -0.71 -10.85
N SER A 153 0.66 0.53 -10.39
CA SER A 153 -0.24 1.21 -9.46
C SER A 153 -1.58 1.55 -10.13
N GLN A 154 -1.53 2.09 -11.36
CA GLN A 154 -2.73 2.47 -12.11
C GLN A 154 -3.54 1.24 -12.57
N ALA A 155 -2.87 0.20 -13.05
CA ALA A 155 -3.52 -1.05 -13.45
C ALA A 155 -4.16 -1.76 -12.24
N LEU A 156 -3.51 -1.75 -11.07
CA LEU A 156 -4.10 -2.30 -9.85
C LEU A 156 -5.32 -1.50 -9.40
N TYR A 157 -5.23 -0.16 -9.40
CA TYR A 157 -6.35 0.72 -9.08
C TYR A 157 -7.55 0.44 -9.99
N THR A 158 -7.35 0.53 -11.31
CA THR A 158 -8.42 0.37 -12.30
C THR A 158 -9.05 -1.01 -12.21
N ALA A 159 -8.24 -2.06 -12.10
CA ALA A 159 -8.77 -3.41 -12.01
C ALA A 159 -9.43 -3.71 -10.64
N MET A 160 -9.03 -3.06 -9.54
CA MET A 160 -9.73 -3.15 -8.25
C MET A 160 -11.05 -2.39 -8.25
N ASP A 161 -11.11 -1.23 -8.91
CA ASP A 161 -12.35 -0.47 -9.15
C ASP A 161 -13.37 -1.29 -9.98
N GLU A 162 -12.93 -1.81 -11.14
CA GLU A 162 -13.75 -2.67 -12.03
C GLU A 162 -14.28 -3.93 -11.32
N ASN A 163 -13.57 -4.45 -10.32
CA ASN A 163 -13.95 -5.63 -9.55
C ASN A 163 -14.63 -5.34 -8.20
N GLY A 164 -14.95 -4.08 -7.90
CA GLY A 164 -15.67 -3.67 -6.68
C GLY A 164 -14.86 -3.71 -5.38
N ARG A 165 -13.52 -3.68 -5.49
CA ARG A 165 -12.53 -3.83 -4.42
C ARG A 165 -11.69 -2.58 -4.15
N ILE A 166 -12.21 -1.40 -4.50
CA ILE A 166 -11.45 -0.15 -4.41
C ILE A 166 -10.97 0.15 -2.99
N ASN A 167 -11.68 -0.33 -1.97
CA ASN A 167 -11.24 -0.28 -0.57
C ASN A 167 -9.90 -1.02 -0.35
N TYR A 168 -9.75 -2.25 -0.86
CA TYR A 168 -8.52 -3.02 -0.70
C TYR A 168 -7.32 -2.40 -1.42
N PHE A 169 -7.52 -1.68 -2.54
CA PHE A 169 -6.46 -0.84 -3.13
C PHE A 169 -5.92 0.17 -2.12
N TRP A 170 -6.81 0.92 -1.46
CA TRP A 170 -6.42 1.90 -0.46
C TRP A 170 -5.85 1.26 0.81
N GLN A 171 -6.28 0.06 1.20
CA GLN A 171 -5.64 -0.70 2.28
C GLN A 171 -4.19 -1.12 1.93
N ILE A 172 -3.94 -1.61 0.71
CA ILE A 172 -2.60 -1.92 0.20
C ILE A 172 -1.73 -0.65 0.20
N ALA A 173 -2.25 0.46 -0.34
CA ALA A 173 -1.55 1.74 -0.43
C ALA A 173 -1.19 2.30 0.96
N SER A 174 -2.12 2.23 1.92
CA SER A 174 -1.94 2.68 3.30
C SER A 174 -0.85 1.87 4.04
N ALA A 175 -0.90 0.53 3.93
CA ALA A 175 0.10 -0.33 4.55
C ALA A 175 1.49 -0.18 3.89
N ALA A 176 1.56 -0.04 2.57
CA ALA A 176 2.81 0.26 1.86
C ALA A 176 3.40 1.61 2.28
N LEU A 177 2.56 2.63 2.43
CA LEU A 177 2.97 3.96 2.88
C LEU A 177 3.53 3.90 4.30
N ILE A 178 2.76 3.36 5.25
CA ILE A 178 3.18 3.30 6.66
C ILE A 178 4.47 2.49 6.85
N GLU A 179 4.65 1.39 6.12
CA GLU A 179 5.90 0.65 6.16
C GLU A 179 7.07 1.45 5.57
N GLN A 180 6.87 2.13 4.42
CA GLN A 180 7.87 3.04 3.83
C GLN A 180 8.27 4.17 4.80
N LEU A 181 7.30 4.80 5.45
CA LEU A 181 7.52 5.85 6.45
C LEU A 181 8.24 5.29 7.70
N TYR A 182 7.86 4.11 8.18
CA TYR A 182 8.50 3.46 9.31
C TYR A 182 9.97 3.11 9.05
N ILE A 183 10.28 2.57 7.86
CA ILE A 183 11.65 2.28 7.41
C ILE A 183 12.48 3.57 7.35
N VAL A 184 11.92 4.64 6.75
CA VAL A 184 12.56 5.97 6.71
C VAL A 184 12.86 6.47 8.13
N SER A 185 11.93 6.36 9.08
CA SER A 185 12.13 6.83 10.45
C SER A 185 13.19 6.04 11.24
N GLN A 186 13.65 4.88 10.76
CA GLN A 186 14.79 4.17 11.36
C GLN A 186 16.16 4.63 10.84
N ASN A 187 16.25 5.19 9.63
CA ASN A 187 17.50 5.73 9.09
C ASN A 187 17.24 6.82 8.04
N GLN A 188 16.76 7.98 8.50
CA GLN A 188 16.34 9.08 7.63
C GLN A 188 17.49 9.59 6.75
N ASP A 189 18.71 9.70 7.30
CA ASP A 189 19.87 10.18 6.54
C ASP A 189 20.25 9.25 5.38
N LYS A 190 20.05 7.93 5.52
CA LYS A 190 20.22 6.99 4.41
C LYS A 190 19.03 7.01 3.44
N PHE A 191 17.80 6.90 3.95
CA PHE A 191 16.64 6.68 3.11
C PHE A 191 16.12 7.94 2.41
N LEU A 192 16.54 9.13 2.86
CA LEU A 192 16.31 10.42 2.21
C LEU A 192 17.57 10.98 1.52
N SER A 193 18.69 10.22 1.47
CA SER A 193 19.99 10.71 0.95
C SER A 193 19.97 11.10 -0.54
N SER A 194 18.93 10.69 -1.27
CA SER A 194 18.73 10.90 -2.70
C SER A 194 17.39 11.55 -3.02
N PHE A 195 16.73 12.16 -2.03
CA PHE A 195 15.53 12.97 -2.25
C PHE A 195 15.95 14.38 -2.67
N THR A 196 15.18 14.98 -3.57
CA THR A 196 15.12 16.45 -3.71
C THR A 196 13.91 16.98 -2.94
N ASP A 197 13.78 18.30 -2.83
CA ASP A 197 12.57 18.92 -2.28
C ASP A 197 11.33 18.57 -3.11
N GLU A 198 11.48 18.39 -4.43
CA GLU A 198 10.44 17.84 -5.31
C GLU A 198 10.08 16.39 -4.95
N THR A 199 11.06 15.52 -4.66
CA THR A 199 10.78 14.15 -4.17
C THR A 199 10.07 14.20 -2.81
N ALA A 200 10.48 15.11 -1.90
CA ALA A 200 9.85 15.28 -0.59
C ALA A 200 8.38 15.73 -0.72
N ALA A 201 8.13 16.81 -1.47
CA ALA A 201 6.78 17.32 -1.73
C ALA A 201 5.88 16.28 -2.43
N ASN A 202 6.43 15.48 -3.36
CA ASN A 202 5.68 14.37 -3.99
C ASN A 202 5.30 13.28 -2.98
N VAL A 203 6.21 12.87 -2.09
CA VAL A 203 5.92 11.87 -1.04
C VAL A 203 4.90 12.43 -0.03
N THR A 204 5.02 13.70 0.37
CA THR A 204 4.04 14.40 1.21
C THR A 204 2.66 14.44 0.54
N PHE A 205 2.58 14.85 -0.72
CA PHE A 205 1.29 14.96 -1.41
C PHE A 205 0.65 13.58 -1.64
N ARG A 206 1.46 12.53 -1.83
CA ARG A 206 1.00 11.13 -1.85
C ARG A 206 0.35 10.69 -0.53
N ILE A 207 0.80 11.20 0.61
CA ILE A 207 0.17 10.96 1.93
C ILE A 207 -1.20 11.63 1.99
N ILE A 208 -1.27 12.91 1.62
CA ILE A 208 -2.52 13.70 1.56
C ILE A 208 -3.56 13.01 0.65
N LEU A 209 -3.12 12.46 -0.49
CA LEU A 209 -3.98 11.70 -1.40
C LEU A 209 -4.50 10.39 -0.82
N ILE A 210 -3.70 9.64 -0.05
CA ILE A 210 -4.18 8.45 0.68
C ILE A 210 -5.18 8.87 1.76
N LEU A 211 -4.86 9.88 2.56
CA LEU A 211 -5.71 10.36 3.66
C LEU A 211 -7.10 10.80 3.18
N ASP A 212 -7.17 11.67 2.17
CA ASP A 212 -8.44 12.12 1.60
C ASP A 212 -9.22 10.95 0.98
N ALA A 213 -8.54 9.94 0.44
CA ALA A 213 -9.20 8.74 -0.07
C ALA A 213 -9.75 7.83 1.04
N THR A 214 -8.96 7.52 2.08
CA THR A 214 -9.39 6.65 3.19
C THR A 214 -10.44 7.32 4.06
N ASN A 215 -10.33 8.63 4.31
CA ASN A 215 -11.30 9.41 5.08
C ASN A 215 -12.65 9.55 4.34
N ARG A 216 -12.68 9.47 3.01
CA ARG A 216 -13.92 9.40 2.23
C ARG A 216 -14.54 8.00 2.25
N LEU A 217 -13.73 6.95 2.06
CA LEU A 217 -14.26 5.59 2.05
C LEU A 217 -14.75 5.13 3.44
N SER A 218 -14.14 5.59 4.54
CA SER A 218 -14.58 5.23 5.90
C SER A 218 -16.01 5.66 6.25
N LEU A 219 -16.58 6.62 5.51
CA LEU A 219 -17.99 7.03 5.63
C LEU A 219 -18.97 6.01 5.03
N TYR A 220 -18.49 5.06 4.21
CA TYR A 220 -19.30 4.13 3.43
C TYR A 220 -18.88 2.66 3.59
N ASP A 221 -17.61 2.38 3.93
CA ASP A 221 -17.05 1.05 4.16
C ASP A 221 -16.51 0.90 5.60
N PRO A 222 -17.09 0.03 6.44
CA PRO A 222 -16.58 -0.22 7.79
C PRO A 222 -15.26 -1.01 7.83
N GLU A 223 -14.84 -1.69 6.75
CA GLU A 223 -13.55 -2.41 6.73
C GLU A 223 -12.35 -1.47 6.61
N ILE A 224 -12.52 -0.26 6.06
CA ILE A 224 -11.46 0.74 5.91
C ILE A 224 -11.47 1.82 6.99
N ALA A 225 -12.53 1.93 7.80
CA ALA A 225 -12.56 2.89 8.92
C ALA A 225 -11.39 2.72 9.92
N PRO A 226 -10.97 1.50 10.32
CA PRO A 226 -9.77 1.32 11.15
C PRO A 226 -8.47 1.70 10.45
N VAL A 227 -8.44 1.74 9.11
CA VAL A 227 -7.28 2.19 8.33
C VAL A 227 -7.23 3.72 8.32
N ALA A 228 -8.37 4.39 8.12
CA ALA A 228 -8.46 5.85 8.22
C ALA A 228 -8.05 6.35 9.63
N GLU A 229 -8.55 5.72 10.69
CA GLU A 229 -8.19 6.02 12.09
C GLU A 229 -6.68 5.82 12.35
N ALA A 230 -6.10 4.73 11.84
CA ALA A 230 -4.67 4.48 11.97
C ALA A 230 -3.79 5.48 11.21
N LEU A 231 -4.33 6.16 10.18
CA LEU A 231 -3.60 7.17 9.40
C LEU A 231 -3.80 8.60 9.92
N THR A 232 -4.81 8.88 10.75
CA THR A 232 -5.14 10.26 11.20
C THR A 232 -3.94 11.10 11.69
N PRO A 233 -2.94 10.57 12.42
CA PRO A 233 -1.75 11.37 12.79
C PRO A 233 -1.01 11.96 11.59
N LEU A 234 -1.00 11.27 10.44
CA LEU A 234 -0.31 11.73 9.22
C LEU A 234 -0.92 13.00 8.61
N GLU A 235 -2.10 13.47 9.06
CA GLU A 235 -2.70 14.74 8.61
C GLU A 235 -1.81 15.97 8.92
N HIS A 236 -0.78 15.81 9.75
CA HIS A 236 0.22 16.83 10.03
C HIS A 236 1.45 16.80 9.10
N LEU A 237 1.60 15.78 8.24
CA LEU A 237 2.67 15.71 7.24
C LEU A 237 2.36 16.61 6.05
N ASN A 238 3.04 17.76 5.97
CA ASN A 238 2.87 18.76 4.93
C ASN A 238 4.20 19.32 4.37
N ALA A 239 5.33 18.67 4.67
CA ALA A 239 6.67 19.06 4.23
C ALA A 239 6.79 19.30 2.71
N THR A 240 7.38 20.44 2.35
CA THR A 240 7.70 20.82 0.97
C THR A 240 9.17 20.66 0.63
N THR A 241 10.02 20.45 1.65
CA THR A 241 11.48 20.27 1.55
C THR A 241 11.95 19.01 2.26
N VAL A 242 13.17 18.56 1.95
CA VAL A 242 13.79 17.40 2.62
C VAL A 242 14.08 17.69 4.10
N GLU A 243 14.35 18.95 4.47
CA GLU A 243 14.60 19.35 5.86
C GLU A 243 13.31 19.34 6.70
N GLU A 244 12.21 19.90 6.17
CA GLU A 244 10.88 19.80 6.80
C GLU A 244 10.45 18.33 6.95
N LEU A 245 10.67 17.51 5.91
CA LEU A 245 10.31 16.09 5.96
C LEU A 245 11.10 15.34 7.04
N LYS A 246 12.40 15.62 7.19
CA LYS A 246 13.21 15.05 8.30
C LYS A 246 12.71 15.49 9.67
N ALA A 247 12.34 16.76 9.83
CA ALA A 247 11.82 17.27 11.10
C ALA A 247 10.50 16.55 11.48
N GLN A 248 9.50 16.58 10.60
CA GLN A 248 8.19 15.96 10.85
C GLN A 248 8.31 14.43 11.05
N MET A 249 9.13 13.74 10.24
CA MET A 249 9.40 12.30 10.38
C MET A 249 10.18 11.93 11.66
N SER A 250 10.78 12.90 12.35
CA SER A 250 11.44 12.71 13.65
C SER A 250 10.46 12.89 14.81
N GLU A 251 9.58 13.90 14.71
CA GLU A 251 8.53 14.17 15.70
C GLU A 251 7.47 13.06 15.72
N MET A 252 7.04 12.59 14.55
CA MET A 252 5.92 11.65 14.38
C MET A 252 6.36 10.17 14.44
N LYS A 253 7.58 9.87 14.89
CA LYS A 253 8.17 8.52 14.82
C LYS A 253 7.35 7.46 15.59
N ASP A 254 6.86 7.80 16.78
CA ASP A 254 6.07 6.88 17.61
C ASP A 254 4.64 6.72 17.08
N GLU A 255 4.10 7.75 16.42
CA GLU A 255 2.79 7.72 15.76
C GLU A 255 2.81 6.80 14.52
N ILE A 256 3.87 6.90 13.70
CA ILE A 256 4.12 6.01 12.56
C ILE A 256 4.28 4.55 13.04
N LEU A 257 4.92 4.31 14.18
CA LEU A 257 5.00 2.97 14.80
C LEU A 257 3.64 2.49 15.35
N ALA A 258 2.81 3.39 15.88
CA ALA A 258 1.45 3.06 16.33
C ALA A 258 0.54 2.70 15.14
N ALA A 259 0.60 3.48 14.06
CA ALA A 259 -0.09 3.21 12.80
C ALA A 259 0.34 1.86 12.18
N ARG A 260 1.66 1.58 12.14
CA ARG A 260 2.20 0.28 11.67
C ARG A 260 1.59 -0.89 12.43
N LYS A 261 1.49 -0.79 13.76
CA LYS A 261 0.82 -1.79 14.60
C LYS A 261 -0.65 -1.91 14.23
N ALA A 262 -1.42 -0.81 14.29
CA ALA A 262 -2.86 -0.82 14.00
C ALA A 262 -3.21 -1.44 12.62
N LEU A 263 -2.36 -1.26 11.60
CA LEU A 263 -2.55 -1.85 10.28
C LEU A 263 -2.11 -3.32 10.17
N ILE A 264 -1.07 -3.76 10.90
CA ILE A 264 -0.32 -5.01 10.64
C ILE A 264 -0.25 -5.95 11.85
N ASN A 265 0.05 -5.43 13.06
CA ASN A 265 0.26 -6.20 14.30
C ASN A 265 -0.47 -5.56 15.48
N LYS A 266 -1.54 -6.22 15.97
CA LYS A 266 -2.30 -5.81 17.16
C LYS A 266 -1.51 -5.95 18.46
#